data_AF-A0A351FEZ0-F1
#
_entry.id   AF-A0A351FEZ0-F1
#
_cell.length_a   1.000
_cell.length_b   1.000
_cell.length_c   1.000
_cell.angle_alpha   90.00
_cell.angle_beta   90.00
_cell.angle_gamma   90.00
#
_symmetry.space_group_name_H-M   'P 1'
#
loop_
_entity.id
_entity.type
_entity.pdbx_description
1 polymer ?
#
loop_
_entity_poly.entity_id
_entity_poly.type
_entity_poly.pdbx_seq_one_letter_code
_entity_poly.pdbx_strand_id
1 'polypeptide(L)'
;MEEKVEEIESLDPPESKEEPWCSTCLGFTDYRRKWDTVSRGDLDGGAYSEVLESPFCVQCSSPMLFLSTCNRLVLWTNLATNFAFALAMLSVWTLFGINSASLFGLGVFGLFCFLTSRIPQKSRLALVTWRKAQKEENLRKLLQRL
;
A
#
# COMPACT_ATOMS: atom_id res chain seq x y z
N MET A 1 35.57 29.89 -22.52
CA MET A 1 35.12 30.31 -21.18
C MET A 1 34.15 29.22 -20.76
N GLU A 2 34.65 28.25 -20.00
CA GLU A 2 33.86 27.10 -19.56
C GLU A 2 33.01 27.55 -18.37
N GLU A 3 31.72 27.66 -18.60
CA GLU A 3 30.74 28.03 -17.59
C GLU A 3 30.60 26.85 -16.63
N LYS A 4 31.16 26.99 -15.42
CA LYS A 4 30.95 26.05 -14.32
C LYS A 4 29.46 26.10 -13.98
N VAL A 5 28.73 25.08 -14.38
CA VAL A 5 27.37 24.83 -13.90
C VAL A 5 27.51 24.53 -12.41
N GLU A 6 27.21 25.52 -11.57
CA GLU A 6 27.13 25.36 -10.12
C GLU A 6 26.02 24.33 -9.82
N GLU A 7 26.43 23.23 -9.22
CA GLU A 7 25.53 22.20 -8.70
C GLU A 7 24.71 22.84 -7.58
N ILE A 8 23.46 23.19 -7.89
CA ILE A 8 22.52 23.76 -6.92
C ILE A 8 22.24 22.66 -5.89
N GLU A 9 22.98 22.66 -4.80
CA GLU A 9 22.75 21.81 -3.63
C GLU A 9 21.38 22.18 -3.06
N SER A 10 20.40 21.30 -3.25
CA SER A 10 19.02 21.52 -2.83
C SER A 10 18.99 21.77 -1.31
N LEU A 11 18.52 22.95 -0.91
CA LEU A 11 18.39 23.39 0.49
C LEU A 11 17.30 22.65 1.28
N ASP A 12 16.58 21.74 0.64
CA ASP A 12 15.60 20.90 1.32
C ASP A 12 16.33 19.83 2.14
N PRO A 13 16.05 19.71 3.45
CA PRO A 13 16.60 18.61 4.23
C PRO A 13 16.25 17.30 3.54
N PRO A 14 17.19 16.33 3.43
CA PRO A 14 16.92 15.10 2.73
C PRO A 14 15.70 14.44 3.37
N GLU A 15 14.62 14.32 2.59
CA GLU A 15 13.45 13.56 3.04
C GLU A 15 13.93 12.21 3.53
N SER A 16 13.45 11.78 4.70
CA SER A 16 13.77 10.45 5.24
C SER A 16 13.16 9.39 4.32
N LYS A 17 13.91 9.00 3.29
CA LYS A 17 13.51 7.96 2.35
C LYS A 17 13.40 6.65 3.12
N GLU A 18 12.19 6.16 3.29
CA GLU A 18 11.93 4.86 3.89
C GLU A 18 12.67 3.78 3.11
N GLU A 19 13.38 2.90 3.81
CA GLU A 19 14.03 1.76 3.18
C GLU A 19 12.99 0.70 2.80
N PRO A 20 13.08 0.10 1.60
CA PRO A 20 12.15 -0.94 1.21
C PRO A 20 12.39 -2.21 2.05
N TRP A 21 11.32 -2.91 2.39
CA TRP A 21 11.38 -4.13 3.20
C TRP A 21 11.20 -5.39 2.35
N CYS A 22 12.02 -6.41 2.58
CA CYS A 22 11.92 -7.70 1.88
C CYS A 22 11.12 -8.70 2.72
N SER A 23 10.03 -9.22 2.15
CA SER A 23 9.21 -10.25 2.81
C SER A 23 9.85 -11.63 2.87
N THR A 24 10.83 -11.92 2.01
CA THR A 24 11.54 -13.20 1.97
C THR A 24 12.72 -13.23 2.93
N CYS A 25 13.56 -12.18 2.94
CA CYS A 25 14.68 -12.05 3.86
C CYS A 25 14.25 -11.53 5.25
N LEU A 26 13.00 -11.08 5.40
CA LEU A 26 12.42 -10.52 6.61
C LEU A 26 13.17 -9.30 7.18
N GLY A 27 13.84 -8.53 6.32
CA GLY A 27 14.69 -7.42 6.76
C GLY A 27 14.84 -6.30 5.73
N PHE A 28 15.43 -5.21 6.19
CA PHE A 28 15.93 -4.12 5.36
C PHE A 28 17.30 -4.56 4.84
N THR A 29 17.37 -4.86 3.55
CA THR A 29 18.57 -5.41 2.89
C THR A 29 18.88 -4.56 1.67
N ASP A 30 20.12 -4.65 1.18
CA ASP A 30 20.51 -3.98 -0.05
C ASP A 30 19.57 -4.34 -1.20
N TYR A 31 19.19 -3.31 -1.95
CA TYR A 31 18.24 -3.43 -3.04
C TYR A 31 18.79 -2.82 -4.33
N ARG A 32 18.37 -3.38 -5.46
CA ARG A 32 18.57 -2.81 -6.79
C ARG A 32 17.23 -2.32 -7.31
N ARG A 33 17.26 -1.21 -8.03
CA ARG A 33 16.08 -0.67 -8.70
C ARG A 33 15.99 -1.27 -10.09
N LYS A 34 14.84 -1.87 -10.42
CA LYS A 34 14.54 -2.32 -11.77
C LYS A 34 13.45 -1.43 -12.35
N TRP A 35 13.58 -1.17 -13.65
CA TRP A 35 12.61 -0.43 -14.43
C TRP A 35 11.73 -1.44 -15.15
N ASP A 36 10.45 -1.47 -14.77
CA ASP A 36 9.45 -2.29 -15.46
C ASP A 36 8.53 -1.37 -16.26
N THR A 37 8.11 -1.79 -17.46
CA THR A 37 7.15 -1.05 -18.28
C THR A 37 5.76 -1.65 -18.13
N VAL A 38 4.79 -0.85 -17.70
CA VAL A 38 3.39 -1.27 -17.59
C VAL A 38 2.54 -0.45 -18.55
N SER A 39 1.75 -1.13 -19.38
CA SER A 39 0.79 -0.46 -20.26
C SER A 39 -0.42 0.00 -19.45
N ARG A 40 -0.73 1.30 -19.49
CA ARG A 40 -1.94 1.88 -18.90
C ARG A 40 -2.85 2.44 -19.97
N GLY A 41 -4.15 2.43 -19.68
CA GLY A 41 -5.15 3.05 -20.53
C GLY A 41 -5.07 4.57 -20.40
N ASP A 42 -5.15 5.25 -21.53
CA ASP A 42 -5.31 6.70 -21.60
C ASP A 42 -6.79 7.09 -21.54
N LEU A 43 -7.09 8.33 -21.15
CA LEU A 43 -8.45 8.86 -21.07
C LEU A 43 -9.09 9.02 -22.46
N ASP A 44 -8.27 9.17 -23.50
CA ASP A 44 -8.71 9.26 -24.90
C ASP A 44 -8.89 7.88 -25.56
N GLY A 45 -8.89 6.80 -24.78
CA GLY A 45 -9.06 5.43 -25.28
C GLY A 45 -7.80 4.81 -25.90
N GLY A 46 -6.67 5.51 -25.82
CA GLY A 46 -5.34 4.99 -26.17
C GLY A 46 -4.71 4.17 -25.04
N ALA A 47 -3.44 3.79 -25.23
CA ALA A 47 -2.61 3.23 -24.18
C ALA A 47 -1.22 3.86 -24.20
N TYR A 48 -0.66 4.10 -23.03
CA TYR A 48 0.71 4.58 -22.88
C TYR A 48 1.51 3.64 -21.98
N SER A 49 2.81 3.52 -22.24
CA SER A 49 3.72 2.76 -21.40
C SER A 49 4.23 3.66 -20.27
N GLU A 50 3.89 3.32 -19.03
CA GLU A 50 4.48 3.94 -17.84
C GLU A 50 5.68 3.11 -17.40
N VAL A 51 6.82 3.77 -17.18
CA VAL A 51 8.01 3.12 -16.61
C VAL A 51 7.92 3.22 -15.09
N LEU A 52 7.81 2.07 -14.43
CA LEU A 52 7.67 1.95 -13.00
C LEU A 52 9.00 1.48 -12.40
N GLU A 53 9.53 2.25 -11.46
CA GLU A 53 10.74 1.88 -10.73
C GLU A 53 10.35 1.05 -9.50
N SER A 54 10.75 -0.22 -9.46
CA SER A 54 10.43 -1.13 -8.36
C SER A 54 11.71 -1.67 -7.69
N PRO A 55 11.79 -1.67 -6.33
CA PRO A 55 12.96 -2.14 -5.62
C PRO A 55 12.96 -3.67 -5.52
N PHE A 56 14.11 -4.30 -5.77
CA PHE A 56 14.33 -5.73 -5.65
C PHE A 56 15.49 -6.05 -4.72
N CYS A 57 15.32 -7.05 -3.86
CA CYS A 57 16.37 -7.49 -2.94
C CYS A 57 17.55 -8.10 -3.70
N VAL A 58 18.78 -7.73 -3.34
CA VAL A 58 19.98 -8.28 -3.99
C VAL A 58 20.20 -9.75 -3.63
N GLN A 59 19.81 -10.17 -2.43
CA GLN A 59 20.05 -11.54 -1.94
C GLN A 59 19.08 -12.56 -2.54
N CYS A 60 17.78 -12.26 -2.57
CA CYS A 60 16.75 -13.21 -3.00
C CYS A 60 16.07 -12.82 -4.31
N SER A 61 16.40 -11.67 -4.91
CA SER A 61 15.79 -11.15 -6.14
C SER A 61 14.26 -10.96 -6.10
N SER A 62 13.67 -10.97 -4.90
CA SER A 62 12.23 -10.74 -4.71
C SER A 62 11.91 -9.24 -4.74
N PRO A 63 10.70 -8.84 -5.16
CA PRO A 63 10.26 -7.45 -5.05
C PRO A 63 10.17 -7.06 -3.57
N MET A 64 10.64 -5.87 -3.25
CA MET A 64 10.56 -5.28 -1.92
C MET A 64 9.43 -4.26 -1.88
N LEU A 65 8.87 -4.04 -0.69
CA LEU A 65 7.69 -3.20 -0.51
C LEU A 65 7.98 -2.13 0.54
N PHE A 66 7.50 -0.92 0.28
CA PHE A 66 7.49 0.14 1.29
C PHE A 66 6.34 -0.11 2.28
N LEU A 67 6.68 -0.20 3.56
CA LEU A 67 5.72 -0.54 4.61
C LEU A 67 4.73 0.60 4.85
N SER A 68 5.18 1.87 4.75
CA SER A 68 4.30 3.04 4.82
C SER A 68 3.21 3.00 3.74
N THR A 69 3.58 2.66 2.51
CA THR A 69 2.66 2.57 1.37
C THR A 69 1.66 1.45 1.58
N CYS A 70 2.12 0.29 2.07
CA CYS A 70 1.23 -0.83 2.40
C CYS A 70 0.24 -0.46 3.51
N ASN A 71 0.69 0.21 4.56
CA ASN A 71 -0.15 0.63 5.68
C ASN A 71 -1.18 1.69 5.24
N ARG A 72 -0.72 2.69 4.49
CA ARG A 72 -1.55 3.75 3.91
C ARG A 72 -2.61 3.17 2.99
N LEU A 73 -2.24 2.25 2.09
CA LEU A 73 -3.18 1.60 1.17
C LEU A 73 -4.28 0.86 1.94
N VAL A 74 -3.92 0.04 2.94
CA VAL A 74 -4.87 -0.70 3.76
C VAL A 74 -5.78 0.25 4.55
N LEU A 75 -5.23 1.32 5.11
CA LEU A 75 -5.99 2.32 5.86
C LEU A 75 -7.03 2.99 4.96
N TRP A 76 -6.62 3.51 3.80
CA TRP A 76 -7.52 4.23 2.88
C TRP A 76 -8.58 3.32 2.27
N THR A 77 -8.23 2.09 1.90
CA THR A 77 -9.23 1.14 1.40
C THR A 77 -10.28 0.85 2.46
N ASN A 78 -9.88 0.57 3.70
CA ASN A 78 -10.86 0.36 4.78
C ASN A 78 -11.71 1.61 5.03
N LEU A 79 -11.08 2.80 5.05
CA LEU A 79 -11.78 4.05 5.30
C LEU A 79 -12.80 4.33 4.20
N ALA A 80 -12.43 4.16 2.93
CA ALA A 80 -13.31 4.33 1.78
C ALA A 80 -14.49 3.34 1.81
N THR A 81 -14.23 2.05 2.10
CA THR A 81 -15.31 1.04 2.14
C THR A 81 -16.28 1.28 3.31
N ASN A 82 -15.77 1.69 4.47
CA ASN A 82 -16.62 2.00 5.62
C ASN A 82 -17.44 3.28 5.37
N PHE A 83 -16.82 4.29 4.77
CA PHE A 83 -17.51 5.53 4.43
C PHE A 83 -18.63 5.28 3.40
N ALA A 84 -18.36 4.51 2.35
CA ALA A 84 -19.36 4.12 1.36
C ALA A 84 -20.53 3.35 2.01
N PHE A 85 -20.23 2.40 2.90
CA PHE A 85 -21.26 1.65 3.62
C PHE A 85 -22.08 2.53 4.58
N ALA A 86 -21.45 3.48 5.28
CA ALA A 86 -22.13 4.43 6.14
C ALA A 86 -23.08 5.35 5.35
N LEU A 87 -22.68 5.81 4.16
CA LEU A 87 -23.54 6.57 3.26
C LEU A 87 -24.74 5.74 2.79
N ALA A 88 -24.53 4.46 2.45
CA ALA A 88 -25.62 3.56 2.10
C ALA A 88 -26.61 3.39 3.26
N MET A 89 -26.12 3.19 4.49
CA MET A 89 -26.95 3.14 5.69
C MET A 89 -27.77 4.42 5.90
N LEU A 90 -27.12 5.59 5.78
CA LEU A 90 -27.78 6.89 5.89
C LEU A 90 -28.89 7.06 4.83
N SER A 91 -28.64 6.62 3.59
CA SER A 91 -29.62 6.72 2.51
C SER A 91 -30.88 5.87 2.76
N VAL A 92 -30.72 4.67 3.34
CA VAL A 92 -31.86 3.82 3.71
C VAL A 92 -32.67 4.47 4.83
N TRP A 93 -32.00 5.09 5.79
CA TRP A 93 -32.65 5.77 6.91
C TRP A 93 -33.43 7.02 6.49
N THR A 94 -32.89 7.84 5.59
CA THR A 94 -33.45 9.16 5.25
C THR A 94 -34.38 9.16 4.03
N LEU A 95 -34.07 8.38 2.97
CA LEU A 95 -34.84 8.42 1.71
C LEU A 95 -35.87 7.28 1.60
N PHE A 96 -35.47 6.04 1.87
CA PHE A 96 -36.28 4.86 1.51
C PHE A 96 -37.11 4.28 2.66
N GLY A 97 -36.78 4.64 3.90
CA GLY A 97 -37.34 4.02 5.10
C GLY A 97 -36.92 2.55 5.26
N ILE A 98 -37.23 1.98 6.43
CA ILE A 98 -36.94 0.58 6.72
C ILE A 98 -37.99 -0.29 6.02
N ASN A 99 -37.60 -0.84 4.86
CA ASN A 99 -38.41 -1.73 4.06
C ASN A 99 -37.60 -3.00 3.71
N SER A 100 -38.28 -4.12 3.46
CA SER A 100 -37.64 -5.40 3.11
C SER A 100 -36.75 -5.28 1.86
N ALA A 101 -37.20 -4.52 0.85
CA ALA A 101 -36.44 -4.27 -0.37
C ALA A 101 -35.18 -3.41 -0.14
N SER A 102 -35.26 -2.36 0.70
CA SER A 102 -34.11 -1.50 1.01
C SER A 102 -33.07 -2.23 1.87
N LEU A 103 -33.51 -3.11 2.77
CA LEU A 103 -32.63 -4.00 3.53
C LEU A 103 -31.91 -5.01 2.62
N PHE A 104 -32.60 -5.57 1.62
CA PHE A 104 -31.97 -6.46 0.65
C PHE A 104 -30.90 -5.73 -0.18
N GLY A 105 -31.22 -4.54 -0.70
CA GLY A 105 -30.26 -3.71 -1.44
C GLY A 105 -29.03 -3.33 -0.61
N LEU A 106 -29.24 -2.97 0.66
CA LEU A 106 -28.15 -2.73 1.62
C LEU A 106 -27.27 -3.97 1.84
N GLY A 107 -27.88 -5.16 1.91
CA GLY A 107 -27.15 -6.43 2.03
C GLY A 107 -26.24 -6.70 0.82
N VAL A 108 -26.76 -6.51 -0.40
CA VAL A 108 -25.98 -6.67 -1.63
C VAL A 108 -24.84 -5.65 -1.71
N PHE A 109 -25.11 -4.39 -1.38
CA PHE A 109 -24.09 -3.35 -1.35
C PHE A 109 -23.03 -3.62 -0.26
N GLY A 110 -23.44 -4.08 0.92
CA GLY A 110 -22.54 -4.51 1.98
C GLY A 110 -21.61 -5.64 1.56
N LEU A 111 -22.11 -6.61 0.80
CA LEU A 111 -21.28 -7.66 0.22
C LEU A 111 -20.22 -7.10 -0.73
N PHE A 112 -20.59 -6.13 -1.58
CA PHE A 112 -19.65 -5.48 -2.49
C PHE A 112 -18.56 -4.69 -1.73
N CYS A 113 -18.94 -3.93 -0.70
CA CYS A 113 -17.99 -3.24 0.20
C CYS A 113 -17.05 -4.24 0.91
N PHE A 114 -17.58 -5.40 1.31
CA PHE A 114 -16.78 -6.45 1.93
C PHE A 114 -15.74 -7.04 0.96
N LEU A 115 -16.14 -7.33 -0.27
CA LEU A 115 -15.23 -7.85 -1.30
C LEU A 115 -14.14 -6.83 -1.66
N THR A 116 -14.48 -5.56 -1.78
CA THR A 116 -13.49 -4.50 -2.05
C THR A 116 -12.53 -4.30 -0.88
N SER A 117 -12.98 -4.47 0.37
CA SER A 117 -12.10 -4.43 1.56
C SER A 117 -11.03 -5.55 1.59
N ARG A 118 -11.24 -6.61 0.80
CA ARG A 118 -10.32 -7.75 0.64
C ARG A 118 -9.26 -7.54 -0.44
N ILE A 119 -9.41 -6.56 -1.34
CA ILE A 119 -8.42 -6.27 -2.40
C ILE A 119 -6.99 -6.07 -1.86
N PRO A 120 -6.72 -5.33 -0.75
CA PRO A 120 -5.37 -5.11 -0.26
C PRO A 120 -4.80 -6.31 0.54
N GLN A 121 -5.15 -7.55 0.17
CA GLN A 121 -4.69 -8.77 0.84
C GLN A 121 -3.16 -8.90 0.87
N LYS A 122 -2.50 -8.64 -0.27
CA LYS A 122 -1.03 -8.73 -0.36
C LYS A 122 -0.33 -7.77 0.60
N SER A 123 -0.81 -6.52 0.68
CA SER A 123 -0.29 -5.50 1.59
C SER A 123 -0.51 -5.88 3.05
N ARG A 124 -1.66 -6.46 3.39
CA ARG A 124 -1.93 -6.97 4.75
C ARG A 124 -0.96 -8.09 5.13
N LEU A 125 -0.74 -9.05 4.24
CA LEU A 125 0.18 -10.16 4.49
C LEU A 125 1.60 -9.64 4.75
N ALA A 126 2.10 -8.70 3.92
CA ALA A 126 3.41 -8.08 4.11
C ALA A 126 3.55 -7.39 5.49
N LEU A 127 2.53 -6.65 5.93
CA LEU A 127 2.53 -6.01 7.24
C LEU A 127 2.49 -7.01 8.40
N VAL A 128 1.74 -8.11 8.25
CA VAL A 128 1.67 -9.17 9.27
C VAL A 128 3.01 -9.88 9.40
N THR A 129 3.65 -10.23 8.27
CA THR A 129 4.98 -10.86 8.27
C THR A 129 6.03 -9.95 8.89
N TRP A 130 5.99 -8.65 8.58
CA TRP A 130 6.89 -7.66 9.19
C TRP A 130 6.68 -7.58 10.71
N ARG A 131 5.44 -7.45 11.18
CA ARG A 131 5.14 -7.42 12.63
C ARG A 131 5.60 -8.68 13.34
N LYS A 132 5.54 -9.84 12.68
CA LYS A 132 6.01 -11.11 13.24
C LYS A 132 7.54 -11.11 13.36
N ALA A 133 8.25 -10.74 12.31
CA ALA A 133 9.71 -10.62 12.32
C ALA A 133 10.19 -9.64 13.41
N GLN A 134 9.54 -8.49 13.53
CA GLN A 134 9.87 -7.50 14.57
C GLN A 134 9.71 -8.04 15.99
N LYS A 135 8.67 -8.85 16.24
CA LYS A 135 8.46 -9.50 17.54
C LYS A 135 9.57 -10.52 17.84
N GLU A 136 9.96 -11.32 16.86
CA GLU A 136 11.02 -12.32 17.01
C GLU A 136 12.38 -11.67 17.30
N GLU A 137 12.73 -10.57 16.62
CA GLU A 137 13.95 -9.82 16.91
C GLU A 137 13.95 -9.21 18.31
N ASN A 138 12.83 -8.61 18.72
CA ASN A 138 12.70 -8.03 20.05
C ASN A 138 12.84 -9.10 21.13
N LEU A 139 12.26 -10.29 20.94
CA LEU A 139 12.44 -11.42 21.86
C LEU A 139 13.89 -11.88 21.94
N ARG A 140 14.61 -11.98 20.81
CA ARG A 140 16.05 -12.32 20.80
C ARG A 140 16.89 -11.29 21.55
N LYS A 141 16.63 -9.99 21.35
CA LYS A 141 17.32 -8.91 22.07
C LYS A 141 17.07 -8.96 23.58
N LEU A 142 15.87 -9.36 24.00
CA LEU A 142 15.54 -9.54 25.42
C LEU A 142 16.27 -10.75 26.01
N LEU A 143 16.32 -11.88 25.29
CA LEU A 143 17.04 -13.08 25.73
C LEU A 143 18.56 -12.86 25.82
N GLN A 144 19.14 -12.02 24.98
CA GLN A 144 20.57 -11.67 25.05
C GLN A 144 20.92 -10.72 26.21
N ARG A 145 19.93 -10.08 26.83
CA ARG A 145 20.12 -9.17 27.98
C ARG A 145 19.91 -9.85 29.34
N LEU A 146 19.44 -11.10 29.34
CA LEU A 146 19.30 -11.97 30.51
C LEU A 146 20.56 -12.81 30.69
#